data_AF-A0A7X9EE42-F1
#
_entry.id   AF-A0A7X9EE42-F1
#
_cell.length_a   1.000
_cell.length_b   1.000
_cell.length_c   1.000
_cell.angle_alpha   90.00
_cell.angle_beta   90.00
_cell.angle_gamma   90.00
#
_symmetry.space_group_name_H-M   'P 1'
#
loop_
_entity.id
_entity.type
_entity.pdbx_description
1 polymer ?
#
loop_
_entity_poly.entity_id
_entity_poly.type
_entity_poly.pdbx_seq_one_letter_code
_entity_poly.pdbx_strand_id
1 'polypeptide(L)'
;AGKSELKAYEDFARRCRTIEIARFVSIIIQNIKKGNAELSSILRVLSAESWEMRKNTAKKLGEEASAKMVLPMTIVFVAIILIVSTPAVLSIIKM
;
A
#
# COMPACT_ATOMS: atom_id res chain seq x y z
N ALA A 1 -21.65 -19.75 21.86
CA ALA A 1 -21.60 -19.17 23.22
C ALA A 1 -22.20 -17.77 23.18
N GLY A 2 -23.00 -17.39 24.18
CA GLY A 2 -23.60 -16.06 24.29
C GLY A 2 -22.55 -15.01 24.68
N LYS A 3 -22.24 -14.11 23.76
CA LYS A 3 -21.42 -12.91 24.01
C LYS A 3 -22.30 -11.68 23.81
N SER A 4 -22.03 -10.60 24.54
CA SER A 4 -22.68 -9.33 24.26
C SER A 4 -22.28 -8.84 22.86
N GLU A 5 -23.21 -8.19 22.18
CA GLU A 5 -23.02 -7.68 20.82
C GLU A 5 -21.76 -6.80 20.72
N LEU A 6 -21.57 -5.90 21.69
CA LEU A 6 -20.36 -5.07 21.82
C LEU A 6 -19.07 -5.89 21.86
N LYS A 7 -19.04 -6.93 22.70
CA LYS A 7 -17.87 -7.82 22.85
C LYS A 7 -17.59 -8.58 21.55
N ALA A 8 -18.65 -8.99 20.84
CA ALA A 8 -18.52 -9.68 19.56
C ALA A 8 -17.90 -8.77 18.49
N TYR A 9 -18.30 -7.49 18.43
CA TYR A 9 -17.71 -6.52 17.52
C TYR A 9 -16.25 -6.19 17.86
N GLU A 10 -15.92 -6.01 19.14
CA GLU A 10 -14.53 -5.79 19.58
C GLU A 10 -13.63 -6.99 19.24
N ASP A 11 -14.10 -8.20 19.48
CA ASP A 11 -13.38 -9.43 19.13
C ASP A 11 -13.22 -9.56 17.60
N PHE A 12 -14.22 -9.14 16.82
CA PHE A 12 -14.15 -9.11 15.36
C PHE A 12 -13.06 -8.16 14.86
N ALA A 13 -13.02 -6.91 15.34
CA ALA A 13 -11.96 -5.96 14.99
C ALA A 13 -10.56 -6.50 15.34
N ARG A 14 -10.43 -7.10 16.53
CA ARG A 14 -9.16 -7.68 17.00
C ARG A 14 -8.67 -8.83 16.13
N ARG A 15 -9.60 -9.66 15.63
CA ARG A 15 -9.27 -10.79 14.75
C ARG A 15 -8.82 -10.34 13.35
N CYS A 16 -9.47 -9.32 12.79
CA CYS A 16 -9.18 -8.86 11.45
C CYS A 16 -7.83 -8.14 11.32
N ARG A 17 -7.36 -7.46 12.39
CA ARG A 17 -6.05 -6.78 12.43
C ARG A 17 -5.81 -5.76 11.30
N THR A 18 -6.89 -5.20 10.77
CA THR A 18 -6.87 -4.17 9.71
C THR A 18 -7.48 -2.89 10.26
N ILE A 19 -6.83 -1.76 9.97
CA ILE A 19 -7.20 -0.44 10.50
C ILE A 19 -8.61 -0.02 10.05
N GLU A 20 -8.99 -0.38 8.83
CA GLU A 20 -10.29 -0.10 8.23
C GLU A 20 -11.41 -0.82 8.99
N ILE A 21 -11.20 -2.09 9.35
CA ILE A 21 -12.18 -2.87 10.12
C ILE A 21 -12.26 -2.38 11.56
N ALA A 22 -11.13 -1.97 12.17
CA ALA A 22 -11.15 -1.38 13.49
C ALA A 22 -11.95 -0.05 13.54
N ARG A 23 -11.79 0.79 12.50
CA ARG A 23 -12.59 2.01 12.33
C ARG A 23 -14.07 1.70 12.11
N PHE A 24 -14.39 0.76 11.23
CA PHE A 24 -15.76 0.30 11.01
C PHE A 24 -16.44 -0.15 12.31
N VAL A 25 -15.79 -1.03 13.06
CA VAL A 25 -16.31 -1.54 14.33
C VAL A 25 -16.52 -0.42 15.35
N SER A 26 -15.59 0.54 15.43
CA SER A 26 -15.78 1.71 16.31
C SER A 26 -17.02 2.52 15.95
N ILE A 27 -17.28 2.74 14.66
CA ILE A 27 -18.47 3.46 14.18
C ILE A 27 -19.75 2.70 14.56
N ILE A 28 -19.77 1.38 14.36
CA ILE A 28 -20.91 0.52 14.71
C ILE A 28 -21.16 0.52 16.23
N ILE A 29 -20.12 0.34 17.04
CA ILE A 29 -20.21 0.37 18.50
C ILE A 29 -20.76 1.73 18.99
N GLN A 30 -20.30 2.82 18.40
CA GLN A 30 -20.80 4.16 18.74
C GLN A 30 -22.27 4.33 18.37
N ASN A 31 -22.69 3.85 17.20
CA ASN A 31 -24.07 3.87 16.77
C ASN A 31 -24.98 3.05 17.69
N ILE A 32 -24.56 1.85 18.11
CA ILE A 32 -25.30 1.01 19.06
C ILE A 32 -25.46 1.69 20.42
N LYS A 33 -24.41 2.36 20.92
CA LYS A 33 -24.42 2.98 22.26
C LYS A 33 -25.20 4.29 22.34
N LYS A 34 -25.16 5.11 21.29
CA LYS A 34 -25.65 6.50 21.34
C LYS A 34 -26.73 6.82 20.30
N GLY A 35 -26.95 5.94 19.33
CA GLY A 35 -27.71 6.26 18.12
C GLY A 35 -26.96 7.25 17.23
N ASN A 36 -27.13 7.13 15.91
CA ASN A 36 -26.63 8.14 14.98
C ASN A 36 -27.52 8.21 13.73
N ALA A 37 -28.08 9.39 13.45
CA ALA A 37 -28.88 9.66 12.26
C ALA A 37 -28.04 9.62 10.95
N GLU A 38 -26.73 9.79 11.06
CA GLU A 38 -25.80 9.92 9.93
C GLU A 38 -24.90 8.69 9.72
N LEU A 39 -25.26 7.52 10.29
CA LEU A 39 -24.45 6.30 10.17
C LEU A 39 -24.11 5.98 8.70
N SER A 40 -25.08 6.12 7.81
CA SER A 40 -24.90 5.87 6.37
C SER A 40 -23.88 6.82 5.72
N SER A 41 -23.87 8.09 6.14
CA SER A 41 -22.91 9.10 5.67
C SER A 41 -21.49 8.74 6.13
N ILE A 42 -21.32 8.45 7.42
CA ILE A 42 -20.01 8.09 7.98
C ILE A 42 -19.45 6.81 7.35
N LEU A 43 -20.29 5.79 7.13
CA LEU A 43 -19.88 4.57 6.45
C LEU A 43 -19.50 4.82 4.98
N ARG A 44 -20.15 5.77 4.30
CA ARG A 44 -19.79 6.19 2.94
C ARG A 44 -18.44 6.92 2.90
N VAL A 45 -18.15 7.75 3.90
CA VAL A 45 -16.83 8.36 4.04
C VAL A 45 -15.77 7.30 4.27
N LEU A 46 -16.00 6.37 5.21
CA LEU A 46 -15.07 5.28 5.50
C LEU A 46 -14.77 4.43 4.25
N SER A 47 -15.80 4.13 3.45
CA SER A 47 -15.62 3.34 2.22
C SER A 47 -14.81 4.09 1.17
N ALA A 48 -15.05 5.40 1.01
CA ALA A 48 -14.28 6.26 0.11
C ALA A 48 -12.81 6.37 0.55
N GLU A 49 -12.54 6.58 1.84
CA GLU A 49 -11.18 6.61 2.39
C GLU A 49 -10.46 5.27 2.18
N SER A 50 -11.15 4.17 2.44
CA SER A 50 -10.58 2.82 2.26
C SER A 50 -10.25 2.55 0.79
N TRP A 51 -11.09 3.03 -0.13
CA TRP A 51 -10.82 2.95 -1.56
C TRP A 51 -9.59 3.78 -1.97
N GLU A 52 -9.48 5.00 -1.46
CA GLU A 52 -8.33 5.87 -1.71
C GLU A 52 -7.03 5.25 -1.17
N MET A 53 -7.07 4.67 0.03
CA MET A 53 -5.92 3.98 0.62
C MET A 53 -5.47 2.80 -0.23
N ARG A 54 -6.40 2.01 -0.78
CA ARG A 54 -6.07 0.88 -1.68
C ARG A 54 -5.43 1.37 -2.97
N LYS A 55 -5.95 2.45 -3.57
CA LYS A 55 -5.33 3.07 -4.75
C LYS A 55 -3.93 3.59 -4.44
N ASN A 56 -3.75 4.27 -3.32
CA ASN A 56 -2.45 4.82 -2.92
C ASN A 56 -1.43 3.70 -2.66
N THR A 57 -1.85 2.60 -2.04
CA THR A 57 -1.01 1.41 -1.83
C THR A 57 -0.56 0.82 -3.17
N ALA A 58 -1.49 0.67 -4.13
CA ALA A 58 -1.16 0.18 -5.46
C ALA A 58 -0.17 1.10 -6.19
N LYS A 59 -0.35 2.42 -6.12
CA LYS A 59 0.59 3.41 -6.68
C LYS A 59 1.97 3.28 -6.06
N LYS A 60 2.05 3.23 -4.72
CA LYS A 60 3.32 3.09 -3.99
C LYS A 60 4.06 1.81 -4.38
N LEU A 61 3.36 0.68 -4.50
CA LEU A 61 3.96 -0.57 -4.96
C LEU A 61 4.48 -0.47 -6.40
N GLY A 62 3.77 0.25 -7.28
CA GLY A 62 4.23 0.54 -8.64
C GLY A 62 5.48 1.42 -8.68
N GLU A 63 5.52 2.46 -7.85
CA GLU A 63 6.70 3.33 -7.70
C GLU A 63 7.91 2.55 -7.14
N GLU A 64 7.70 1.72 -6.12
CA GLU A 64 8.74 0.84 -5.56
C GLU A 64 9.26 -0.17 -6.60
N ALA A 65 8.37 -0.73 -7.44
CA ALA A 65 8.77 -1.62 -8.52
C ALA A 65 9.60 -0.90 -9.59
N SER A 66 9.18 0.29 -10.00
CA SER A 66 9.93 1.14 -10.95
C SER A 66 11.30 1.52 -10.40
N ALA A 67 11.37 1.92 -9.12
CA ALA A 67 12.63 2.23 -8.45
C ALA A 67 13.56 1.01 -8.37
N LYS A 68 13.04 -0.20 -8.09
CA LYS A 68 13.83 -1.43 -8.10
C LYS A 68 14.41 -1.75 -9.48
N MET A 69 13.73 -1.37 -10.57
CA MET A 69 14.23 -1.54 -11.93
C MET A 69 15.36 -0.58 -12.31
N VAL A 70 15.62 0.47 -11.52
CA VAL A 70 16.76 1.36 -11.76
C VAL A 70 18.10 0.62 -11.64
N LEU A 71 18.21 -0.31 -10.68
CA LEU A 71 19.45 -1.08 -10.48
C LEU A 71 19.85 -1.94 -11.70
N PRO A 72 18.98 -2.78 -12.30
CA PRO A 72 19.37 -3.51 -13.50
C PRO A 72 19.63 -2.58 -14.69
N MET A 73 18.90 -1.46 -14.81
CA MET A 73 19.13 -0.48 -15.88
C MET A 73 20.53 0.15 -15.80
N THR A 74 21.02 0.47 -14.60
CA THR A 74 22.37 1.03 -14.43
C THR A 74 23.46 0.00 -14.74
N ILE A 75 23.25 -1.28 -14.39
CA ILE A 75 24.18 -2.36 -14.72
C ILE A 75 24.30 -2.53 -16.24
N VAL A 76 23.17 -2.58 -16.95
CA VAL A 76 23.16 -2.68 -18.41
C VAL A 76 23.85 -1.47 -19.05
N PHE A 77 23.61 -0.27 -18.53
CA PHE A 77 24.25 0.94 -19.01
C PHE A 77 25.79 0.91 -18.88
N VAL A 78 26.30 0.50 -17.71
CA VAL A 78 27.75 0.36 -17.48
C VAL A 78 28.35 -0.71 -18.42
N ALA A 79 27.66 -1.83 -18.62
CA ALA A 79 28.12 -2.88 -19.53
C ALA A 79 28.26 -2.35 -20.98
N ILE A 80 27.29 -1.56 -21.46
CA ILE A 80 27.36 -0.92 -22.78
C ILE A 80 28.57 0.00 -22.89
N ILE A 81 28.81 0.84 -21.87
CA ILE A 81 29.98 1.74 -21.84
C ILE A 81 31.28 0.94 -21.98
N LEU A 82 31.42 -0.16 -21.23
CA LEU A 82 32.62 -1.00 -21.32
C LEU A 82 32.77 -1.62 -22.72
N ILE A 83 31.71 -2.21 -23.26
CA ILE A 83 31.74 -2.84 -24.60
C ILE A 83 32.18 -1.84 -25.68
N VAL A 84 31.72 -0.59 -25.62
CA VAL A 84 32.05 0.44 -26.62
C VAL A 84 33.42 1.07 -26.35
N SER A 85 33.77 1.32 -25.08
CA SER A 85 35.01 2.01 -24.71
C SER A 85 36.24 1.12 -24.85
N THR A 86 36.13 -0.18 -24.53
CA THR A 86 37.25 -1.12 -24.61
C THR A 86 37.93 -1.15 -25.99
N PRO A 87 37.23 -1.33 -27.13
CA PRO A 87 37.88 -1.32 -28.44
C PRO A 87 38.45 0.06 -28.80
N ALA A 88 37.81 1.16 -28.40
CA ALA A 88 38.33 2.51 -28.63
C ALA A 88 39.65 2.75 -27.89
N VAL A 89 39.71 2.38 -26.61
CA VAL A 89 40.91 2.50 -25.77
C VAL A 89 42.02 1.58 -26.28
N LEU A 90 41.70 0.32 -26.61
CA LEU A 90 42.67 -0.61 -27.18
C LEU A 90 43.24 -0.09 -28.52
N SER A 91 42.40 0.53 -29.36
CA SER A 91 42.84 1.09 -30.63
C SER A 91 43.79 2.27 -30.44
N ILE A 92 43.53 3.15 -29.46
CA ILE A 92 44.42 4.27 -29.12
C ILE A 92 45.76 3.79 -28.57
N ILE A 93 45.77 2.74 -27.74
CA ILE A 93 47.01 2.20 -27.14
C ILE A 93 47.85 1.42 -28.16
N LYS A 94 47.23 0.78 -29.16
CA LYS A 94 47.93 0.04 -30.22
C LYS A 94 48.48 0.92 -31.34
N MET A 95 48.10 2.20 -31.37
CA MET A 95 48.55 3.19 -32.35
C MET A 95 49.81 3.90 -31.85
#